data_AF-A0A1J5CAY3-F1
#
_entry.id   AF-A0A1J5CAY3-F1
#
_cell.length_a   1.000
_cell.length_b   1.000
_cell.length_c   1.000
_cell.angle_alpha   90.00
_cell.angle_beta   90.00
_cell.angle_gamma   90.00
#
_symmetry.space_group_name_H-M   'P 1'
#
loop_
_entity.id
_entity.type
_entity.pdbx_description
1 polymer ?
#
loop_
_entity_poly.entity_id
_entity_poly.type
_entity_poly.pdbx_seq_one_letter_code
_entity_poly.pdbx_strand_id
1 'polypeptide(L)'
;MKPFIDIASSVSDELSQILEAAVNDPDADEAPTLGSVRRIVYRAANGEQLKADRLHFDQNRSLLEEIDDLIEQFGDEAPAIDFITVKASESLTRTISALMDTGASTPPTLGMVRDAMLHGLVARLVGDGIIDPDEDETLQEEIETLISRYGQDTVAENFLHYE
;
A
#
# COMPACT_ATOMS: atom_id res chain seq x y z
N MET A 1 -20.16 -17.22 3.73
CA MET A 1 -18.90 -16.62 3.26
C MET A 1 -18.64 -15.42 4.15
N LYS A 2 -17.55 -15.41 4.93
CA LYS A 2 -17.07 -14.16 5.52
C LYS A 2 -16.67 -13.25 4.36
N PRO A 3 -17.06 -11.97 4.32
CA PRO A 3 -16.48 -11.04 3.37
C PRO A 3 -14.97 -11.06 3.61
N PHE A 4 -14.18 -11.32 2.57
CA PHE A 4 -12.77 -10.98 2.57
C PHE A 4 -12.76 -9.45 2.67
N ILE A 5 -12.55 -8.94 3.88
CA ILE A 5 -12.33 -7.51 4.10
C ILE A 5 -11.04 -7.21 3.35
N ASP A 6 -11.14 -6.32 2.39
CA ASP A 6 -10.04 -5.85 1.57
C ASP A 6 -9.13 -5.02 2.50
N ILE A 7 -8.14 -5.67 3.12
CA ILE A 7 -7.25 -5.06 4.14
C ILE A 7 -6.56 -3.81 3.56
N ALA A 8 -6.31 -3.79 2.25
CA ALA A 8 -5.76 -2.64 1.53
C ALA A 8 -6.73 -1.46 1.40
N SER A 9 -8.04 -1.68 1.56
CA SER A 9 -9.06 -0.61 1.56
C SER A 9 -9.34 -0.05 2.96
N SER A 10 -8.85 -0.70 4.02
CA SER A 10 -9.11 -0.29 5.41
C SER A 10 -8.02 0.55 6.04
N VAL A 11 -6.88 0.72 5.36
CA VAL A 11 -5.73 1.47 5.88
C VAL A 11 -5.49 2.69 5.00
N SER A 12 -5.58 3.88 5.59
CA SER A 12 -5.23 5.16 4.98
C SER A 12 -3.76 5.19 4.61
N ASP A 13 -3.42 5.99 3.60
CA ASP A 13 -2.03 6.14 3.17
C ASP A 13 -1.16 6.68 4.32
N GLU A 14 -1.71 7.55 5.16
CA GLU A 14 -1.04 8.06 6.36
C GLU A 14 -0.79 6.97 7.41
N LEU A 15 -1.76 6.10 7.72
CA LEU A 15 -1.53 5.00 8.67
C LEU A 15 -0.53 3.99 8.10
N SER A 16 -0.61 3.71 6.79
CA SER A 16 0.34 2.83 6.09
C SER A 16 1.78 3.33 6.20
N GLN A 17 2.01 4.64 6.03
CA GLN A 17 3.34 5.24 6.20
C GLN A 17 3.87 5.10 7.63
N ILE A 18 3.01 5.26 8.64
CA ILE A 18 3.40 5.08 10.05
C ILE A 18 3.74 3.61 10.33
N LEU A 19 2.95 2.67 9.79
CA LEU A 19 3.22 1.23 9.88
C LEU A 19 4.55 0.88 9.21
N GLU A 20 4.82 1.43 8.03
CA GLU A 20 6.06 1.23 7.27
C GLU A 20 7.28 1.81 8.00
N ALA A 21 7.17 3.03 8.53
CA ALA A 21 8.23 3.64 9.33
C ALA A 21 8.55 2.82 10.59
N ALA A 22 7.53 2.24 11.24
CA ALA A 22 7.74 1.37 12.39
C ALA A 22 8.41 0.04 12.02
N VAL A 23 8.04 -0.58 10.89
CA VAL A 23 8.63 -1.85 10.41
C VAL A 23 10.08 -1.67 9.95
N ASN A 24 10.40 -0.53 9.35
CA ASN A 24 11.74 -0.22 8.88
C ASN A 24 12.64 0.42 9.96
N ASP A 25 12.17 0.52 11.22
CA ASP A 25 12.97 1.06 12.32
C ASP A 25 14.12 0.09 12.68
N PRO A 26 15.39 0.45 12.41
CA PRO A 26 16.53 -0.43 12.69
C PRO A 26 16.82 -0.60 14.18
N ASP A 27 16.24 0.26 15.03
CA ASP A 27 16.40 0.23 16.48
C ASP A 27 15.27 -0.56 17.18
N ALA A 28 14.33 -1.13 16.42
CA ALA A 28 13.26 -1.94 16.97
C ALA A 28 13.79 -3.31 17.46
N ASP A 29 13.70 -3.55 18.77
CA ASP A 29 14.10 -4.81 19.40
C ASP A 29 13.23 -6.01 18.97
N GLU A 30 11.97 -5.75 18.59
CA GLU A 30 10.98 -6.75 18.17
C GLU A 30 10.21 -6.27 16.93
N ALA A 31 9.70 -7.22 16.14
CA ALA A 31 8.84 -6.88 15.01
C ALA A 31 7.62 -6.09 15.51
N PRO A 32 7.35 -4.90 14.96
CA PRO A 32 6.28 -4.05 15.46
C PRO A 32 4.90 -4.69 15.24
N THR A 33 4.03 -4.50 16.21
CA THR A 33 2.62 -4.93 16.17
C THR A 33 1.70 -3.72 16.06
N LEU A 34 0.42 -3.95 15.75
CA LEU A 34 -0.61 -2.90 15.79
C LEU A 34 -0.64 -2.17 17.13
N GLY A 35 -0.48 -2.87 18.26
CA GLY A 35 -0.42 -2.25 19.59
C GLY A 35 0.78 -1.34 19.82
N SER A 36 1.93 -1.70 19.25
CA SER A 36 3.12 -0.86 19.30
C SER A 36 2.94 0.40 18.44
N VAL A 37 2.34 0.27 17.27
CA VAL A 37 2.06 1.39 16.37
C VAL A 37 1.01 2.32 16.96
N ARG A 38 -0.04 1.78 17.59
CA ARG A 38 -1.04 2.55 18.33
C ARG A 38 -0.41 3.41 19.43
N ARG A 39 0.58 2.89 20.15
CA ARG A 39 1.32 3.66 21.15
C ARG A 39 2.12 4.81 20.53
N ILE A 40 2.67 4.63 19.34
CA ILE A 40 3.36 5.68 18.58
C ILE A 40 2.37 6.78 18.20
N VAL A 41 1.24 6.42 17.56
CA VAL A 41 0.18 7.36 17.17
C VAL A 41 -0.38 8.10 18.39
N TYR A 42 -0.64 7.39 19.50
CA TYR A 42 -1.13 8.00 20.74
C TYR A 42 -0.12 9.01 21.32
N ARG A 43 1.17 8.70 21.29
CA ARG A 43 2.21 9.65 21.74
C ARG A 43 2.30 10.86 20.83
N ALA A 44 2.24 10.69 19.51
CA ALA A 44 2.21 11.81 18.57
C ALA A 44 0.97 12.70 18.76
N ALA A 45 -0.18 12.09 19.04
CA ALA A 45 -1.43 12.80 19.31
C ALA A 45 -1.42 13.58 20.64
N ASN A 46 -0.67 13.10 21.65
CA ASN A 46 -0.70 13.62 23.02
C ASN A 46 0.63 14.28 23.48
N GLY A 47 1.67 14.35 22.65
CA GLY A 47 3.04 14.70 23.07
C GLY A 47 3.82 15.62 22.11
N GLU A 48 4.07 16.85 22.60
CA GLU A 48 5.06 17.88 22.22
C GLU A 48 5.44 18.10 20.75
N GLN A 49 4.64 18.92 20.04
CA GLN A 49 5.16 19.99 19.20
C GLN A 49 4.20 21.19 19.15
N LEU A 50 4.80 22.37 19.23
CA LEU A 50 4.19 23.66 19.56
C LEU A 50 3.21 24.18 18.50
N LYS A 51 2.05 24.67 18.96
CA LYS A 51 1.30 25.82 18.41
C LYS A 51 1.03 25.83 16.89
N ALA A 52 0.62 24.71 16.34
CA ALA A 52 -0.20 24.60 15.13
C ALA A 52 -0.83 23.20 15.28
N ASP A 53 -2.13 22.98 15.44
CA ASP A 53 -3.15 23.08 14.40
C ASP A 53 -4.33 22.21 14.88
N ARG A 54 -5.57 22.67 14.71
CA ARG A 54 -6.74 21.78 14.91
C ARG A 54 -6.75 20.63 13.89
N LEU A 55 -6.18 20.85 12.70
CA LEU A 55 -6.06 19.86 11.63
C LEU A 55 -5.21 18.65 12.05
N HIS A 56 -4.06 18.87 12.69
CA HIS A 56 -3.20 17.80 13.21
C HIS A 56 -3.91 16.97 14.30
N PHE A 57 -4.77 17.58 15.11
CA PHE A 57 -5.53 16.86 16.15
C PHE A 57 -6.67 16.01 15.56
N ASP A 58 -7.41 16.55 14.59
CA ASP A 58 -8.48 15.80 13.92
C ASP A 58 -7.93 14.64 13.07
N GLN A 59 -6.77 14.84 12.41
CA GLN A 59 -6.04 13.78 11.71
C GLN A 59 -5.56 12.69 12.66
N ASN A 60 -4.94 13.06 13.79
CA ASN A 60 -4.47 12.09 14.77
C ASN A 60 -5.60 11.29 15.43
N ARG A 61 -6.78 11.89 15.62
CA ARG A 61 -7.96 11.17 16.10
C ARG A 61 -8.47 10.17 15.06
N SER A 62 -8.48 10.55 13.78
CA SER A 62 -8.83 9.64 12.68
C SER A 62 -7.88 8.44 12.63
N LEU A 63 -6.57 8.66 12.78
CA LEU A 63 -5.57 7.59 12.80
C LEU A 63 -5.70 6.68 14.02
N LEU A 64 -6.05 7.23 15.19
CA LEU A 64 -6.32 6.44 16.39
C LEU A 64 -7.58 5.58 16.26
N GLU A 65 -8.65 6.12 15.68
CA GLU A 65 -9.88 5.38 15.40
C GLU A 65 -9.60 4.25 14.40
N GLU A 66 -8.84 4.54 13.34
CA GLU A 66 -8.49 3.57 12.31
C GLU A 66 -7.62 2.41 12.85
N ILE A 67 -6.59 2.70 13.65
CA ILE A 67 -5.78 1.62 14.26
C ILE A 67 -6.55 0.86 15.35
N ASP A 68 -7.48 1.51 16.07
CA ASP A 68 -8.37 0.84 17.01
C ASP A 68 -9.31 -0.14 16.28
N ASP A 69 -9.84 0.24 15.11
CA ASP A 69 -10.67 -0.63 14.26
C ASP A 69 -9.87 -1.84 13.73
N LEU A 70 -8.60 -1.66 13.37
CA LEU A 70 -7.71 -2.77 12.97
C LEU A 70 -7.42 -3.70 14.15
N ILE A 71 -7.16 -3.15 15.34
CA ILE A 71 -6.91 -3.95 16.55
C ILE A 71 -8.16 -4.73 16.98
N GLU A 72 -9.36 -4.13 16.88
CA GLU A 72 -10.61 -4.84 17.17
C GLU A 72 -10.81 -6.03 16.23
N GLN A 73 -10.43 -5.91 14.96
CA GLN A 73 -10.61 -6.94 13.94
C GLN A 73 -9.54 -8.02 13.96
N PHE A 74 -8.27 -7.65 14.15
CA PHE A 74 -7.11 -8.53 13.94
C PHE A 74 -6.30 -8.80 15.21
N GLY A 75 -6.50 -8.00 16.26
CA GLY A 75 -5.83 -8.11 17.54
C GLY A 75 -4.60 -7.21 17.69
N ASP A 76 -4.28 -6.91 18.94
CA ASP A 76 -3.19 -6.00 19.35
C ASP A 76 -1.78 -6.55 19.01
N GLU A 77 -1.67 -7.88 18.99
CA GLU A 77 -0.42 -8.61 18.70
C GLU A 77 -0.23 -8.87 17.19
N ALA A 78 -1.17 -8.43 16.34
CA ALA A 78 -1.05 -8.62 14.90
C ALA A 78 0.20 -7.88 14.35
N PRO A 79 1.03 -8.53 13.50
CA PRO A 79 2.21 -7.89 12.93
C PRO A 79 1.85 -6.66 12.10
N ALA A 80 2.49 -5.52 12.38
CA ALA A 80 2.24 -4.26 11.65
C ALA A 80 2.55 -4.39 10.15
N ILE A 81 3.51 -5.25 9.79
CA ILE A 81 3.90 -5.49 8.41
C ILE A 81 2.73 -5.97 7.55
N ASP A 82 1.76 -6.69 8.10
CA ASP A 82 0.62 -7.22 7.35
C ASP A 82 -0.37 -6.12 6.92
N PHE A 83 -0.26 -4.92 7.51
CA PHE A 83 -1.15 -3.77 7.28
C PHE A 83 -0.49 -2.65 6.47
N ILE A 84 0.78 -2.80 6.08
CA ILE A 84 1.43 -1.87 5.15
C ILE A 84 0.84 -2.08 3.76
N THR A 85 0.13 -1.08 3.26
CA THR A 85 -0.30 -1.02 1.86
C THR A 85 0.92 -0.67 1.02
N VAL A 86 1.51 -1.67 0.37
CA VAL A 86 2.57 -1.45 -0.62
C VAL A 86 1.92 -0.81 -1.84
N LYS A 87 2.23 0.45 -2.14
CA LYS A 87 1.84 1.05 -3.41
C LYS A 87 2.77 0.59 -4.52
N ALA A 88 2.24 0.53 -5.73
CA ALA A 88 3.04 0.31 -6.93
C ALA A 88 3.99 1.50 -7.13
N SER A 89 5.19 1.23 -7.62
CA SER A 89 6.12 2.23 -8.13
C SER A 89 5.44 3.10 -9.19
N GLU A 90 6.01 4.27 -9.50
CA GLU A 90 5.48 5.12 -10.57
C GLU A 90 5.38 4.37 -11.91
N SER A 91 6.41 3.59 -12.24
CA SER A 91 6.49 2.84 -13.50
C SER A 91 5.46 1.71 -13.54
N LEU A 92 5.20 1.05 -12.41
CA LEU A 92 4.14 0.04 -12.31
C LEU A 92 2.75 0.70 -12.30
N THR A 93 2.59 1.85 -11.65
CA THR A 93 1.36 2.68 -11.70
C THR A 93 1.03 3.09 -13.13
N ARG A 94 2.02 3.54 -13.92
CA ARG A 94 1.86 3.87 -15.34
C ARG A 94 1.47 2.63 -16.16
N THR A 95 2.05 1.47 -15.84
CA THR A 95 1.72 0.19 -16.50
C THR A 95 0.27 -0.22 -16.24
N ILE A 96 -0.17 -0.18 -14.97
CA ILE A 96 -1.55 -0.48 -14.57
C ILE A 96 -2.51 0.51 -15.25
N SER A 97 -2.19 1.80 -15.23
CA SER A 97 -3.01 2.85 -15.86
C SER A 97 -3.13 2.65 -17.37
N ALA A 98 -2.02 2.36 -18.05
CA ALA A 98 -2.04 2.10 -19.49
C ALA A 98 -2.89 0.88 -19.85
N LEU A 99 -2.90 -0.16 -19.00
CA LEU A 99 -3.77 -1.31 -19.18
C LEU A 99 -5.25 -0.93 -18.96
N MET A 100 -5.56 -0.10 -17.95
CA MET A 100 -6.93 0.41 -17.73
C MET A 100 -7.43 1.23 -18.91
N ASP A 101 -6.57 2.07 -19.49
CA ASP A 101 -6.88 2.91 -20.66
C ASP A 101 -7.16 2.12 -21.94
N THR A 102 -6.88 0.82 -21.97
CA THR A 102 -7.28 -0.06 -23.09
C THR A 102 -8.79 -0.28 -23.19
N GLY A 103 -9.57 0.18 -22.19
CA GLY A 103 -11.03 0.13 -22.21
C GLY A 103 -11.62 -1.19 -21.71
N ALA A 104 -10.91 -1.89 -20.81
CA ALA A 104 -11.43 -3.09 -20.17
C ALA A 104 -12.72 -2.76 -19.38
N SER A 105 -13.72 -3.63 -19.47
CA SER A 105 -15.02 -3.43 -18.79
C SER A 105 -14.96 -3.67 -17.28
N THR A 106 -13.86 -4.24 -16.79
CA THR A 106 -13.59 -4.54 -15.38
C THR A 106 -12.20 -4.03 -15.03
N PRO A 107 -11.99 -3.51 -13.80
CA PRO A 107 -10.66 -3.17 -13.32
C PRO A 107 -9.71 -4.35 -13.47
N PRO A 108 -8.48 -4.15 -13.99
CA PRO A 108 -7.53 -5.24 -14.17
C PRO A 108 -7.10 -5.79 -12.81
N THR A 109 -6.92 -7.10 -12.71
CA THR A 109 -6.29 -7.72 -11.53
C THR A 109 -4.76 -7.71 -11.66
N LEU A 110 -4.04 -7.94 -10.56
CA LEU A 110 -2.58 -8.08 -10.60
C LEU A 110 -2.12 -9.18 -11.57
N GLY A 111 -2.85 -10.30 -11.63
CA GLY A 111 -2.60 -11.36 -12.61
C GLY A 111 -2.79 -10.90 -14.07
N MET A 112 -3.81 -10.09 -14.34
CA MET A 112 -4.02 -9.51 -15.67
C MET A 112 -2.91 -8.52 -16.06
N VAL A 113 -2.41 -7.74 -15.10
CA VAL A 113 -1.27 -6.82 -15.31
C VAL A 113 -0.02 -7.60 -15.66
N ARG A 114 0.33 -8.61 -14.85
CA ARG A 114 1.44 -9.53 -15.11
C ARG A 114 1.33 -10.18 -16.50
N ASP A 115 0.17 -10.72 -16.84
CA ASP A 115 -0.04 -11.32 -18.15
C ASP A 115 0.14 -10.29 -19.26
N ALA A 116 -0.39 -9.08 -19.13
CA ALA A 116 -0.19 -8.02 -20.12
C ALA A 116 1.29 -7.65 -20.27
N MET A 117 2.05 -7.58 -19.17
CA MET A 117 3.49 -7.36 -19.18
C MET A 117 4.22 -8.46 -19.95
N LEU A 118 3.91 -9.74 -19.70
CA LEU A 118 4.46 -10.89 -20.43
C LEU A 118 4.09 -10.89 -21.92
N HIS A 119 2.93 -10.33 -22.28
CA HIS A 119 2.48 -10.18 -23.66
C HIS A 119 2.98 -8.89 -24.33
N GLY A 120 3.97 -8.21 -23.75
CA GLY A 120 4.68 -7.10 -24.38
C GLY A 120 4.13 -5.71 -24.09
N LEU A 121 3.28 -5.55 -23.05
CA LEU A 121 2.84 -4.22 -22.61
C LEU A 121 4.04 -3.35 -22.20
N VAL A 122 4.99 -3.89 -21.42
CA VAL A 122 6.18 -3.12 -20.99
C VAL A 122 7.02 -2.69 -22.20
N ALA A 123 7.29 -3.60 -23.14
CA ALA A 123 8.03 -3.29 -24.36
C ALA A 123 7.35 -2.19 -25.20
N ARG A 124 6.01 -2.17 -25.25
CA ARG A 124 5.25 -1.09 -25.88
C ARG A 124 5.45 0.24 -25.14
N LEU A 125 5.30 0.24 -23.81
CA LEU A 125 5.43 1.46 -23.00
C LEU A 125 6.84 2.05 -23.04
N VAL A 126 7.87 1.20 -23.12
CA VAL A 126 9.25 1.60 -23.39
C VAL A 126 9.37 2.23 -24.78
N GLY A 127 8.76 1.62 -25.81
CA GLY A 127 8.71 2.19 -27.16
C GLY A 127 7.99 3.55 -27.24
N ASP A 128 6.98 3.74 -26.41
CA ASP A 128 6.22 4.99 -26.27
C ASP A 128 6.94 6.03 -25.37
N GLY A 129 8.08 5.67 -24.76
CA GLY A 129 8.87 6.54 -23.89
C GLY A 129 8.26 6.81 -22.51
N ILE A 130 7.33 5.97 -22.06
CA ILE A 130 6.60 6.09 -20.78
C ILE A 130 7.37 5.44 -19.63
N ILE A 131 8.10 4.37 -19.94
CA ILE A 131 8.89 3.56 -19.01
C ILE A 131 10.33 3.49 -19.53
N ASP A 132 11.31 3.49 -18.64
CA ASP A 132 12.71 3.32 -19.01
C ASP A 132 12.99 1.83 -19.34
N PRO A 133 13.71 1.51 -20.43
CA PRO A 133 14.07 0.13 -20.76
C PRO A 133 14.79 -0.62 -19.62
N ASP A 134 15.49 0.07 -18.74
CA ASP A 134 16.21 -0.54 -17.61
C ASP A 134 15.26 -0.96 -16.46
N GLU A 135 13.99 -0.56 -16.50
CA GLU A 135 13.00 -0.86 -15.46
C GLU A 135 12.24 -2.18 -15.68
N ASP A 136 12.38 -2.85 -16.83
CA ASP A 136 11.59 -4.06 -17.16
C ASP A 136 11.77 -5.19 -16.12
N GLU A 137 13.02 -5.52 -15.77
CA GLU A 137 13.29 -6.57 -14.77
C GLU A 137 12.75 -6.19 -13.38
N THR A 138 12.94 -4.93 -12.97
CA THR A 138 12.43 -4.40 -11.69
C THR A 138 10.90 -4.46 -11.63
N LEU A 139 10.21 -4.10 -12.71
CA LEU A 139 8.75 -4.14 -12.80
C LEU A 139 8.21 -5.57 -12.70
N GLN A 140 8.88 -6.54 -13.32
CA GLN A 140 8.52 -7.96 -13.22
C GLN A 140 8.68 -8.48 -11.79
N GLU A 141 9.77 -8.13 -11.11
CA GLU A 141 9.97 -8.51 -9.70
C GLU A 141 8.93 -7.85 -8.77
N GLU A 142 8.59 -6.60 -9.04
CA GLU A 142 7.61 -5.85 -8.27
C GLU A 142 6.20 -6.45 -8.39
N ILE A 143 5.74 -6.73 -9.61
CA ILE A 143 4.41 -7.33 -9.82
C ILE A 143 4.32 -8.73 -9.21
N GLU A 144 5.38 -9.54 -9.29
CA GLU A 144 5.44 -10.86 -8.64
C GLU A 144 5.41 -10.73 -7.11
N THR A 145 6.06 -9.70 -6.55
CA THR A 145 6.01 -9.40 -5.12
C THR A 145 4.60 -9.03 -4.67
N LEU A 146 3.91 -8.15 -5.41
CA LEU A 146 2.52 -7.79 -5.14
C LEU A 146 1.59 -9.01 -5.26
N ILE A 147 1.76 -9.85 -6.27
CA ILE A 147 0.96 -11.08 -6.45
C ILE A 147 1.22 -12.07 -5.32
N SER A 148 2.47 -12.26 -4.91
CA SER A 148 2.82 -13.16 -3.82
C SER A 148 2.20 -12.70 -2.50
N ARG A 149 2.05 -11.39 -2.29
CA ARG A 149 1.55 -10.81 -1.05
C ARG A 149 0.03 -10.68 -1.00
N TYR A 150 -0.59 -10.23 -2.09
CA TYR A 150 -2.02 -9.91 -2.13
C TYR A 150 -2.84 -10.89 -2.98
N GLY A 151 -2.20 -11.74 -3.78
CA GLY A 151 -2.86 -12.68 -4.68
C GLY A 151 -3.13 -12.11 -6.07
N GLN A 152 -3.15 -13.00 -7.06
CA GLN A 152 -3.33 -12.65 -8.49
C GLN A 152 -4.71 -12.06 -8.83
N ASP A 153 -5.73 -12.37 -8.01
CA ASP A 153 -7.12 -11.98 -8.25
C ASP A 153 -7.45 -10.59 -7.67
N THR A 154 -6.49 -9.97 -6.97
CA THR A 154 -6.66 -8.65 -6.36
C THR A 154 -6.64 -7.56 -7.42
N VAL A 155 -7.52 -6.57 -7.26
CA VAL A 155 -7.67 -5.44 -8.20
C VAL A 155 -6.41 -4.58 -8.18
N ALA A 156 -5.80 -4.35 -9.34
CA ALA A 156 -4.55 -3.63 -9.48
C ALA A 156 -4.69 -2.11 -9.19
N GLU A 157 -5.88 -1.55 -9.41
CA GLU A 157 -6.20 -0.15 -9.13
C GLU A 157 -5.95 0.24 -7.65
N ASN A 158 -6.12 -0.71 -6.72
CA ASN A 158 -5.90 -0.48 -5.29
C ASN A 158 -4.43 -0.10 -4.95
N PHE A 159 -3.50 -0.42 -5.85
CA PHE A 159 -2.07 -0.19 -5.67
C PHE A 159 -1.57 1.07 -6.37
N LEU A 160 -2.42 1.79 -7.11
CA LEU A 160 -2.02 3.00 -7.82
C LEU A 160 -1.50 4.04 -6.82
N HIS A 161 -0.31 4.56 -7.10
CA HIS A 161 0.24 5.71 -6.42
C HIS A 161 -0.05 6.96 -7.25
N TYR A 162 -0.87 7.87 -6.72
CA TYR A 162 -1.07 9.19 -7.32
C TYR A 162 -0.23 10.20 -6.54
N GLU A 163 0.91 10.62 -7.09
CA GLU A 163 1.60 11.86 -6.67
C GLU A 163 0.92 13.11 -7.26
#